data_AF-A0A1F3EQ44-F1
#
_entry.id   AF-A0A1F3EQ44-F1
#
_cell.length_a   1.000
_cell.length_b   1.000
_cell.length_c   1.000
_cell.angle_alpha   90.00
_cell.angle_beta   90.00
_cell.angle_gamma   90.00
#
_symmetry.space_group_name_H-M   'P 1'
#
loop_
_entity.id
_entity.type
_entity.pdbx_description
1 polymer ?
#
loop_
_entity_poly.entity_id
_entity_poly.type
_entity_poly.pdbx_seq_one_letter_code
_entity_poly.pdbx_strand_id
1 'polypeptide(L)'
;TFFVSVFLLLMQFLWKYIDDLVGKGLEWNVILELMFYASSTFIPMALPLAILLSSIMTFGNLGEHYELVALKSAGISLPRIMRPLIILSVIISIMAFWFSNYVMPVANLKMRSLLYDVRHIRPEINIKEGIFYNGIEGYSIRISKKDRNTKMLYDIKIYDQTKRQGNLNVTVADSGFMKLSEDEKFLMMNLYNGQRYDEVSEEGVRNDEKKFPFRRDKFIEQSILFELEGVGLQRTDEDLFKDHYEMLNVQQLTVTIDSLNQSIEKKQTDFGVTMYKSNYFKREDPRIKSDTVKNTYNLDSLLLSLNKADRAKVYSLAADFIRGSKSYVTTIREDIKSRREWVSRHDVEWHRKFTLSFACLVLFFIGAPLGAIIRKGGIGMPVVVSIIFFIVYYLLSIMGEKFSREGVIPVYYGMWLSSVVLFPFGVFLTYKAATDSAIMNTDTYVIIFKKLKYFLKKKPN
;
A
#
# COMPACT_ATOMS: atom_id res chain seq x y z
N THR A 1 23.56 -15.39 3.43
CA THR A 1 22.51 -15.01 2.46
C THR A 1 21.35 -14.29 3.13
N PHE A 2 20.74 -14.81 4.21
CA PHE A 2 19.59 -14.19 4.88
C PHE A 2 19.75 -12.70 5.23
N PHE A 3 20.82 -12.33 5.96
CA PHE A 3 21.05 -10.91 6.31
C PHE A 3 21.22 -10.02 5.09
N VAL A 4 21.84 -10.53 4.02
CA VAL A 4 21.97 -9.80 2.74
C VAL A 4 20.59 -9.61 2.11
N SER A 5 19.72 -10.63 2.11
CA SER A 5 18.35 -10.54 1.61
C SER A 5 17.52 -9.51 2.37
N VAL A 6 17.58 -9.53 3.71
CA VAL A 6 16.89 -8.55 4.56
C VAL A 6 17.44 -7.15 4.30
N PHE A 7 18.76 -6.99 4.22
CA PHE A 7 19.40 -5.71 3.92
C PHE A 7 18.96 -5.16 2.55
N LEU A 8 18.90 -5.99 1.51
CA LEU A 8 18.42 -5.57 0.19
C LEU A 8 16.98 -5.06 0.23
N LEU A 9 16.07 -5.75 0.92
CA LEU A 9 14.69 -5.31 1.08
C LEU A 9 14.57 -4.05 1.94
N LEU A 10 15.40 -3.92 2.98
CA LEU A 10 15.46 -2.74 3.82
C LEU A 10 15.97 -1.51 3.04
N MET A 11 16.98 -1.69 2.19
CA MET A 11 17.44 -0.63 1.29
C MET A 11 16.36 -0.23 0.28
N GLN A 12 15.62 -1.20 -0.27
CA GLN A 12 14.47 -0.89 -1.14
C GLN A 12 13.41 -0.06 -0.39
N PHE A 13 13.14 -0.38 0.87
CA PHE A 13 12.25 0.41 1.73
C PHE A 13 12.78 1.82 1.98
N LEU A 14 14.05 1.96 2.32
CA LEU A 14 14.69 3.25 2.56
C LEU A 14 14.58 4.14 1.31
N TRP A 15 14.87 3.59 0.13
CA TRP A 15 14.72 4.31 -1.13
C TRP A 15 13.28 4.72 -1.43
N LYS A 16 12.30 3.84 -1.12
CA LYS A 16 10.89 4.14 -1.32
C LYS A 16 10.41 5.31 -0.45
N TYR A 17 10.99 5.49 0.73
CA TYR A 17 10.57 6.50 1.71
C TYR A 17 11.65 7.52 2.03
N ILE A 18 12.64 7.68 1.14
CA ILE A 18 13.76 8.61 1.37
C ILE A 18 13.26 10.05 1.49
N ASP A 19 12.31 10.45 0.63
CA ASP A 19 11.71 11.79 0.66
C ASP A 19 10.85 12.01 1.92
N ASP A 20 10.29 10.93 2.49
CA ASP A 20 9.52 10.98 3.72
C ASP A 20 10.41 11.07 4.98
N LEU A 21 11.68 10.65 4.89
CA LEU A 21 12.61 10.53 6.01
C LEU A 21 13.64 11.67 6.05
N VAL A 22 14.13 12.09 4.88
CA VAL A 22 15.21 13.08 4.76
C VAL A 22 14.65 14.49 4.86
N GLY A 23 15.32 15.35 5.65
CA GLY A 23 14.99 16.78 5.75
C GLY A 23 13.83 17.11 6.70
N LYS A 24 13.38 16.15 7.52
CA LYS A 24 12.31 16.35 8.52
C LYS A 24 12.79 16.49 9.96
N GLY A 25 14.10 16.60 10.19
CA GLY A 25 14.67 16.74 11.54
C GLY A 25 14.42 15.53 12.45
N LEU A 26 14.16 14.34 11.89
CA LEU A 26 13.88 13.14 12.68
C LEU A 26 15.07 12.77 13.56
N GLU A 27 14.81 12.49 14.83
CA GLU A 27 15.81 11.90 15.71
C GLU A 27 16.29 10.55 15.17
N TRP A 28 17.59 10.29 15.31
CA TRP A 28 18.20 9.03 14.85
C TRP A 28 17.55 7.80 15.48
N ASN A 29 17.06 7.91 16.72
CA ASN A 29 16.37 6.84 17.43
C ASN A 29 15.07 6.42 16.72
N VAL A 30 14.31 7.39 16.20
CA VAL A 30 13.07 7.14 15.46
C VAL A 30 13.34 6.42 14.15
N ILE A 31 14.42 6.82 13.45
CA ILE A 31 14.85 6.16 12.22
C ILE A 31 15.26 4.71 12.53
N LEU A 32 16.06 4.48 13.57
CA LEU A 32 16.46 3.13 13.98
C LEU A 32 15.26 2.25 14.38
N GLU A 33 14.30 2.81 15.13
CA GLU A 33 13.06 2.12 15.50
C GLU A 33 12.24 1.73 14.27
N LEU A 34 12.07 2.66 13.31
CA LEU A 34 11.39 2.40 12.05
C LEU A 34 12.11 1.31 11.23
N MET A 35 13.44 1.39 11.12
CA MET A 35 14.25 0.39 10.42
C MET A 35 14.13 -0.98 11.08
N PHE A 36 14.07 -1.04 12.41
CA PHE A 36 13.90 -2.29 13.14
C PHE A 36 12.55 -2.94 12.82
N TYR A 37 11.44 -2.20 12.91
CA TYR A 37 10.12 -2.74 12.56
C TYR A 37 9.96 -3.06 11.06
N ALA A 38 10.57 -2.27 10.18
CA ALA A 38 10.63 -2.56 8.75
C ALA A 38 11.40 -3.86 8.47
N SER A 39 12.57 -4.04 9.11
CA SER A 39 13.36 -5.27 8.96
C SER A 39 12.55 -6.50 9.39
N SER A 40 11.87 -6.41 10.54
CA SER A 40 11.01 -7.49 11.07
C SER A 40 9.89 -7.83 10.10
N THR A 41 9.23 -6.82 9.54
CA THR A 41 8.18 -7.00 8.52
C THR A 41 8.66 -7.78 7.29
N PHE A 42 9.90 -7.55 6.85
CA PHE A 42 10.43 -8.18 5.62
C PHE A 42 11.01 -9.59 5.82
N ILE A 43 11.20 -10.05 7.06
CA ILE A 43 11.79 -11.38 7.33
C ILE A 43 11.05 -12.51 6.59
N PRO A 44 9.71 -12.64 6.67
CA PRO A 44 8.99 -13.71 5.96
C PRO A 44 9.15 -13.66 4.43
N MET A 45 9.33 -12.47 3.84
CA MET A 45 9.55 -12.30 2.40
C MET A 45 11.00 -12.57 2.00
N ALA A 46 11.96 -12.32 2.90
CA ALA A 46 13.39 -12.56 2.68
C ALA A 46 13.76 -14.05 2.76
N LEU A 47 13.05 -14.83 3.57
CA LEU A 47 13.37 -16.25 3.84
C LEU A 47 13.37 -17.14 2.59
N PRO A 48 12.35 -17.12 1.69
CA PRO A 48 12.35 -17.96 0.51
C PRO A 48 13.53 -17.65 -0.43
N LEU A 49 13.88 -16.37 -0.61
CA LEU A 49 15.04 -15.94 -1.39
C LEU A 49 16.36 -16.39 -0.74
N ALA A 50 16.47 -16.23 0.57
CA ALA A 50 17.67 -16.61 1.32
C ALA A 50 17.94 -18.13 1.25
N ILE A 51 16.89 -18.95 1.35
CA ILE A 51 16.96 -20.41 1.25
C ILE A 51 17.31 -20.85 -0.17
N LEU A 52 16.71 -20.23 -1.19
CA LEU A 52 17.04 -20.51 -2.58
C LEU A 52 18.53 -20.28 -2.85
N LEU A 53 19.03 -19.09 -2.51
CA LEU A 53 20.44 -18.74 -2.68
C LEU A 53 21.35 -19.65 -1.85
N SER A 54 21.02 -19.87 -0.58
CA SER A 54 21.85 -20.70 0.31
C SER A 54 21.93 -22.14 -0.18
N SER A 55 20.81 -22.75 -0.55
CA SER A 55 20.79 -24.14 -1.01
C SER A 55 21.57 -24.31 -2.31
N ILE A 56 21.40 -23.39 -3.27
CA ILE A 56 22.15 -23.39 -4.52
C ILE A 56 23.66 -23.24 -4.25
N MET A 57 24.05 -22.28 -3.42
CA MET A 57 25.47 -22.03 -3.10
C MET A 57 26.11 -23.22 -2.37
N THR A 58 25.42 -23.81 -1.39
CA THR A 58 25.95 -24.95 -0.64
C THR A 58 26.17 -26.16 -1.55
N PHE A 59 25.17 -26.54 -2.35
CA PHE A 59 25.31 -27.67 -3.27
C PHE A 59 26.20 -27.38 -4.48
N GLY A 60 26.24 -26.13 -4.93
CA GLY A 60 27.15 -25.65 -5.98
C GLY A 60 28.61 -25.75 -5.53
N ASN A 61 28.94 -25.26 -4.34
CA ASN A 61 30.30 -25.35 -3.78
C ASN A 61 30.72 -26.80 -3.54
N LEU A 62 29.82 -27.64 -3.01
CA LEU A 62 30.06 -29.09 -2.88
C LEU A 62 30.34 -29.74 -4.25
N GLY A 63 29.69 -29.27 -5.31
CA GLY A 63 29.93 -29.73 -6.68
C GLY A 63 31.25 -29.23 -7.26
N GLU A 64 31.62 -27.98 -7.00
CA GLU A 64 32.83 -27.31 -7.50
C GLU A 64 34.10 -27.90 -6.87
N HIS A 65 34.09 -28.17 -5.56
CA HIS A 65 35.19 -28.82 -4.84
C HIS A 65 35.23 -30.34 -4.99
N TYR A 66 34.43 -30.91 -5.90
CA TYR A 66 34.31 -32.36 -6.13
C TYR A 66 33.89 -33.20 -4.90
N GLU A 67 33.50 -32.59 -3.79
CA GLU A 67 33.02 -33.27 -2.57
C GLU A 67 31.73 -34.05 -2.84
N LEU A 68 30.81 -33.45 -3.61
CA LEU A 68 29.55 -34.10 -4.00
C LEU A 68 29.78 -35.32 -4.89
N VAL A 69 30.83 -35.28 -5.73
CA VAL A 69 31.23 -36.41 -6.58
C VAL A 69 31.85 -37.51 -5.72
N ALA A 70 32.72 -37.18 -4.76
CA ALA A 70 33.31 -38.13 -3.83
C ALA A 70 32.25 -38.87 -3.00
N LEU A 71 31.26 -38.15 -2.45
CA LEU A 71 30.15 -38.74 -1.69
C LEU A 71 29.30 -39.69 -2.53
N LYS A 72 28.97 -39.31 -3.77
CA LYS A 72 28.24 -40.17 -4.70
C LYS A 72 29.02 -41.44 -5.07
N SER A 73 30.33 -41.32 -5.31
CA SER A 73 31.21 -42.46 -5.59
C SER A 73 31.32 -43.42 -4.40
N ALA A 74 31.15 -42.94 -3.17
CA ALA A 74 31.04 -43.77 -1.96
C ALA A 74 29.67 -44.48 -1.80
N GLY A 75 28.78 -44.37 -2.80
CA GLY A 75 27.45 -45.00 -2.79
C GLY A 75 26.39 -44.23 -2.02
N ILE A 76 26.66 -42.97 -1.63
CA ILE A 76 25.69 -42.13 -0.92
C ILE A 76 24.79 -41.44 -1.95
N SER A 77 23.48 -41.75 -1.92
CA SER A 77 22.50 -41.14 -2.81
C SER A 77 22.30 -39.64 -2.51
N LEU A 78 22.03 -38.83 -3.55
CA LEU A 78 21.81 -37.38 -3.39
C LEU A 78 20.70 -37.03 -2.37
N PRO A 79 19.54 -37.71 -2.34
CA PRO A 79 18.51 -37.43 -1.33
C PRO A 79 19.00 -37.66 0.11
N ARG A 80 19.94 -38.59 0.33
CA ARG A 80 20.53 -38.81 1.65
C ARG A 80 21.46 -37.66 2.06
N ILE A 81 22.21 -37.11 1.10
CA ILE A 81 23.04 -35.90 1.29
C ILE A 81 22.15 -34.67 1.59
N MET A 82 20.98 -34.58 0.93
CA MET A 82 20.04 -33.47 1.14
C MET A 82 19.24 -33.54 2.45
N ARG A 83 19.11 -34.72 3.06
CA ARG A 83 18.29 -34.95 4.27
C ARG A 83 18.52 -33.96 5.42
N PRO A 84 19.75 -33.66 5.89
CA PRO A 84 19.95 -32.68 6.96
C PRO A 84 19.45 -31.28 6.59
N LEU A 85 19.63 -30.87 5.33
CA LEU A 85 19.17 -29.57 4.85
C LEU A 85 17.66 -29.53 4.63
N ILE A 86 17.02 -30.65 4.27
CA ILE A 86 15.55 -30.77 4.22
C ILE A 86 14.97 -30.57 5.62
N ILE A 87 15.52 -31.22 6.64
CA ILE A 87 15.07 -31.07 8.03
C ILE A 87 15.20 -29.60 8.47
N LEU A 88 16.35 -28.98 8.19
CA LEU A 88 16.56 -27.56 8.48
C LEU A 88 15.59 -26.65 7.72
N SER A 89 15.29 -26.93 6.45
CA SER A 89 14.31 -26.17 5.65
C SER A 89 12.89 -26.28 6.20
N VAL A 90 12.49 -27.46 6.68
CA VAL A 90 11.19 -27.66 7.35
C VAL A 90 11.12 -26.87 8.66
N ILE A 91 12.17 -26.88 9.47
CA ILE A 91 12.24 -26.08 10.70
C ILE A 91 12.11 -24.58 10.37
N ILE A 92 12.85 -24.10 9.37
CA ILE A 92 12.76 -22.70 8.92
C ILE A 92 11.36 -22.37 8.41
N SER A 93 10.71 -23.26 7.67
CA SER A 93 9.33 -23.06 7.19
C SER A 93 8.33 -22.92 8.35
N ILE A 94 8.47 -23.74 9.40
CA ILE A 94 7.63 -23.64 10.60
C ILE A 94 7.88 -22.32 11.34
N MET A 95 9.16 -21.94 11.51
CA MET A 95 9.51 -20.64 12.10
C MET A 95 9.01 -19.47 11.26
N ALA A 96 9.07 -19.56 9.93
CA ALA A 96 8.56 -18.55 9.00
C ALA A 96 7.04 -18.35 9.18
N PHE A 97 6.29 -19.45 9.36
CA PHE A 97 4.86 -19.38 9.60
C PHE A 97 4.56 -18.71 10.94
N TRP A 98 5.24 -19.14 12.00
CA TRP A 98 5.09 -18.55 13.33
C TRP A 98 5.39 -17.04 13.31
N PHE A 99 6.47 -16.65 12.65
CA PHE A 99 6.86 -15.26 12.50
C PHE A 99 5.84 -14.47 11.69
N SER A 100 5.36 -15.00 10.56
CA SER A 100 4.34 -14.35 9.73
C SER A 100 2.97 -14.24 10.44
N ASN A 101 2.65 -15.19 11.32
CA ASN A 101 1.38 -15.19 12.05
C ASN A 101 1.38 -14.26 13.26
N TYR A 102 2.48 -14.18 14.03
CA TYR A 102 2.51 -13.46 15.31
C TYR A 102 3.38 -12.20 15.31
N VAL A 103 4.58 -12.27 14.72
CA VAL A 103 5.54 -11.16 14.80
C VAL A 103 5.29 -10.12 13.72
N MET A 104 5.06 -10.58 12.48
CA MET A 104 4.81 -9.72 11.33
C MET A 104 3.61 -8.77 11.52
N PRO A 105 2.46 -9.17 12.09
CA PRO A 105 1.33 -8.26 12.25
C PRO A 105 1.61 -7.13 13.25
N VAL A 106 2.27 -7.44 14.37
CA VAL A 106 2.69 -6.45 15.36
C VAL A 106 3.75 -5.51 14.80
N ALA A 107 4.72 -6.05 14.05
CA ALA A 107 5.75 -5.26 13.38
C ALA A 107 5.13 -4.33 12.31
N ASN A 108 4.17 -4.83 11.52
CA ASN A 108 3.43 -4.04 10.55
C ASN A 108 2.66 -2.90 11.20
N LEU A 109 2.02 -3.16 12.34
CA LEU A 109 1.26 -2.17 13.10
C LEU A 109 2.16 -1.03 13.55
N LYS A 110 3.25 -1.35 14.25
CA LYS A 110 4.20 -0.35 14.75
C LYS A 110 4.95 0.37 13.63
N MET A 111 5.29 -0.34 12.56
CA MET A 111 5.91 0.27 11.38
C MET A 111 4.96 1.26 10.71
N ARG A 112 3.68 0.90 10.53
CA ARG A 112 2.71 1.74 9.84
C ARG A 112 2.29 2.95 10.66
N SER A 113 2.10 2.80 11.98
CA SER A 113 1.85 3.95 12.87
C SER A 113 3.04 4.90 12.87
N LEU A 114 4.26 4.40 13.07
CA LEU A 114 5.45 5.24 13.07
C LEU A 114 5.71 5.90 11.71
N LEU A 115 5.51 5.17 10.61
CA LEU A 115 5.64 5.74 9.26
C LEU A 115 4.57 6.80 9.00
N TYR A 116 3.36 6.63 9.54
CA TYR A 116 2.32 7.65 9.49
C TYR A 116 2.77 8.90 10.24
N ASP A 117 3.27 8.78 11.47
CA ASP A 117 3.78 9.90 12.26
C ASP A 117 4.89 10.64 11.51
N VAL A 118 5.89 9.90 11.01
CA VAL A 118 7.01 10.43 10.23
C VAL A 118 6.55 11.16 8.96
N ARG A 119 5.52 10.67 8.29
CA ARG A 119 4.97 11.34 7.10
C ARG A 119 4.31 12.66 7.41
N HIS A 120 3.63 12.76 8.54
CA HIS A 120 2.87 13.93 8.94
C HIS A 120 3.69 14.99 9.70
N ILE A 121 4.95 14.69 10.05
CA ILE A 121 5.91 15.70 10.50
C ILE A 121 6.18 16.69 9.36
N ARG A 122 6.03 18.00 9.64
CA ARG A 122 6.40 19.05 8.70
C ARG A 122 7.93 19.06 8.49
N PRO A 123 8.42 19.22 7.24
CA PRO A 123 9.84 19.43 6.99
C PRO A 123 10.39 20.61 7.78
N GLU A 124 11.68 20.59 8.09
CA GLU A 124 12.35 21.67 8.81
C GLU A 124 12.13 23.02 8.09
N ILE A 125 11.76 24.07 8.83
CA ILE A 125 11.39 25.39 8.26
C ILE A 125 12.61 26.03 7.60
N ASN A 126 12.70 25.91 6.28
CA ASN A 126 13.77 26.52 5.48
C ASN A 126 13.20 27.55 4.50
N ILE A 127 13.10 28.80 4.96
CA ILE A 127 12.71 29.94 4.11
C ILE A 127 13.90 30.30 3.21
N LYS A 128 13.76 30.04 1.90
CA LYS A 128 14.73 30.44 0.87
C LYS A 128 14.60 31.93 0.55
N GLU A 129 15.73 32.59 0.33
CA GLU A 129 15.77 34.00 -0.04
C GLU A 129 15.04 34.27 -1.37
N GLY A 130 14.28 35.35 -1.43
CA GLY A 130 13.60 35.83 -2.65
C GLY A 130 12.35 35.05 -3.06
N ILE A 131 12.00 33.96 -2.37
CA ILE A 131 10.84 33.11 -2.69
C ILE A 131 9.80 33.22 -1.55
N PHE A 132 8.52 33.17 -1.91
CA PHE A 132 7.44 33.07 -0.92
C PHE A 132 7.41 31.67 -0.31
N TYR A 133 7.53 31.60 1.01
CA TYR A 133 7.39 30.39 1.80
C TYR A 133 5.97 30.28 2.35
N ASN A 134 5.28 29.20 1.95
CA ASN A 134 3.91 28.89 2.32
C ASN A 134 3.82 27.66 3.24
N GLY A 135 4.89 27.34 3.98
CA GLY A 135 4.94 26.13 4.83
C GLY A 135 4.29 26.30 6.22
N ILE A 136 3.88 27.52 6.57
CA ILE A 136 3.10 27.81 7.79
C ILE A 136 1.66 27.99 7.35
N GLU A 137 0.73 27.31 8.00
CA GLU A 137 -0.67 27.34 7.58
C GLU A 137 -1.27 28.73 7.80
N GLY A 138 -1.97 29.24 6.79
CA GLY A 138 -2.56 30.58 6.85
C GLY A 138 -1.56 31.74 6.71
N TYR A 139 -0.27 31.48 6.44
CA TYR A 139 0.72 32.55 6.26
C TYR A 139 1.60 32.35 5.02
N SER A 140 1.89 33.45 4.32
CA SER A 140 2.89 33.48 3.25
C SER A 140 3.99 34.46 3.61
N ILE A 141 5.22 33.96 3.79
CA ILE A 141 6.36 34.75 4.24
C ILE A 141 7.38 34.87 3.11
N ARG A 142 7.79 36.08 2.78
CA ARG A 142 8.91 36.34 1.87
C ARG A 142 9.98 37.12 2.60
N ILE A 143 11.22 36.69 2.37
CA ILE A 143 12.42 37.31 2.92
C ILE A 143 13.36 37.59 1.77
N SER A 144 13.82 38.83 1.61
CA SER A 144 14.70 39.19 0.50
C SER A 144 16.15 38.79 0.76
N LYS A 145 16.64 38.91 2.00
CA LYS A 145 18.01 38.52 2.37
C LYS A 145 18.09 37.96 3.79
N LYS A 146 18.91 36.93 3.99
CA LYS A 146 19.19 36.29 5.28
C LYS A 146 20.68 36.33 5.57
N ASP A 147 21.06 36.97 6.67
CA ASP A 147 22.42 36.92 7.16
C ASP A 147 22.65 35.59 7.91
N ARG A 148 23.67 34.83 7.48
CA ARG A 148 24.00 33.52 8.04
C ARG A 148 24.70 33.61 9.39
N ASN A 149 25.38 34.71 9.68
CA ASN A 149 26.16 34.88 10.92
C ASN A 149 25.29 35.40 12.07
N THR A 150 24.47 36.41 11.78
CA THR A 150 23.60 37.05 12.78
C THR A 150 22.20 36.43 12.85
N LYS A 151 21.84 35.54 11.90
CA LYS A 151 20.48 35.00 11.68
C LYS A 151 19.40 36.08 11.45
N MET A 152 19.81 37.31 11.18
CA MET A 152 18.91 38.41 10.85
C MET A 152 18.35 38.26 9.44
N LEU A 153 17.07 38.58 9.31
CA LEU A 153 16.27 38.55 8.10
C LEU A 153 15.99 39.99 7.70
N TYR A 154 16.05 40.30 6.40
CA TYR A 154 15.87 41.66 5.88
C TYR A 154 14.81 41.72 4.79
N ASP A 155 14.07 42.82 4.77
CA ASP A 155 12.92 43.08 3.88
C ASP A 155 11.95 41.90 3.91
N ILE A 156 11.21 41.85 5.02
CA ILE A 156 10.31 40.77 5.39
C ILE A 156 8.89 41.20 5.00
N LYS A 157 8.18 40.32 4.28
CA LYS A 157 6.76 40.49 3.95
C LYS A 157 5.99 39.26 4.41
N ILE A 158 4.97 39.48 5.23
CA ILE A 158 4.13 38.43 5.80
C ILE A 158 2.69 38.73 5.38
N TYR A 159 2.09 37.81 4.64
CA TYR A 159 0.67 37.82 4.34
C TYR A 159 -0.02 36.90 5.31
N ASP A 160 -1.03 37.41 6.01
CA ASP A 160 -1.91 36.63 6.88
C ASP A 160 -3.21 36.32 6.11
N GLN A 161 -3.41 35.03 5.85
CA GLN A 161 -4.51 34.45 5.11
C GLN A 161 -5.35 33.51 6.00
N THR A 162 -5.17 33.55 7.32
CA THR A 162 -5.86 32.67 8.29
C THR A 162 -7.39 32.71 8.13
N LYS A 163 -7.95 33.89 7.83
CA LYS A 163 -9.40 34.08 7.63
C LYS A 163 -9.93 33.60 6.27
N ARG A 164 -9.09 33.10 5.37
CA ARG A 164 -9.44 32.65 4.00
C ARG A 164 -10.22 33.68 3.16
N GLN A 165 -10.12 34.97 3.50
CA GLN A 165 -10.84 36.08 2.86
C GLN A 165 -9.95 36.86 1.84
N GLY A 166 -8.81 36.30 1.44
CA GLY A 166 -7.83 36.97 0.57
C GLY A 166 -6.67 37.60 1.35
N ASN A 167 -5.91 38.48 0.70
CA ASN A 167 -4.70 39.13 1.25
C ASN A 167 -5.04 40.44 1.99
N LEU A 168 -5.96 40.38 2.94
CA LEU A 168 -6.44 41.57 3.65
C LEU A 168 -5.45 42.08 4.71
N ASN A 169 -4.56 41.20 5.19
CA ASN A 169 -3.61 41.49 6.24
C ASN A 169 -2.18 41.30 5.74
N VAL A 170 -1.41 42.40 5.68
CA VAL A 170 -0.01 42.38 5.20
C VAL A 170 0.89 43.11 6.18
N THR A 171 1.92 42.43 6.67
CA THR A 171 2.97 43.03 7.49
C THR A 171 4.25 43.15 6.68
N VAL A 172 4.84 44.33 6.65
CA VAL A 172 6.15 44.59 6.02
C VAL A 172 7.11 45.10 7.09
N ALA A 173 8.32 44.57 7.17
CA ALA A 173 9.33 44.98 8.14
C ALA A 173 10.72 45.04 7.51
N ASP A 174 11.53 46.00 7.95
CA ASP A 174 12.88 46.21 7.43
C ASP A 174 13.82 45.07 7.84
N SER A 175 13.70 44.61 9.09
CA SER A 175 14.50 43.51 9.61
C SER A 175 13.77 42.70 10.67
N GLY A 176 14.30 41.53 11.01
CA GLY A 176 13.75 40.70 12.06
C GLY A 176 14.54 39.42 12.25
N PHE A 177 14.21 38.65 13.27
CA PHE A 177 14.75 37.30 13.45
C PHE A 177 13.62 36.34 13.82
N MET A 178 13.91 35.06 13.64
CA MET A 178 12.98 33.98 13.95
C MET A 178 13.59 33.08 15.01
N LYS A 179 12.80 32.72 16.03
CA LYS A 179 13.17 31.81 17.11
C LYS A 179 12.07 30.78 17.29
N LEU A 180 12.46 29.52 17.36
CA LEU A 180 11.56 28.43 17.70
C LEU A 180 11.41 28.37 19.24
N SER A 181 10.20 28.11 19.73
CA SER A 181 9.95 27.82 21.15
C SER A 181 10.69 26.54 21.57
N GLU A 182 10.95 26.37 22.86
CA GLU A 182 11.62 25.16 23.41
C GLU A 182 10.83 23.88 23.10
N ASP A 183 9.49 23.96 23.08
CA ASP A 183 8.60 22.86 22.73
C ASP A 183 8.41 22.67 21.21
N GLU A 184 9.08 23.48 20.38
CA GLU A 184 8.96 23.52 18.91
C GLU A 184 7.57 23.80 18.32
N LYS A 185 6.53 23.93 19.16
CA LYS A 185 5.13 24.18 18.75
C LYS A 185 4.86 25.58 18.22
N PHE A 186 5.72 26.54 18.53
CA PHE A 186 5.53 27.92 18.13
C PHE A 186 6.79 28.48 17.48
N LEU A 187 6.61 29.18 16.37
CA LEU A 187 7.65 30.00 15.76
C LEU A 187 7.38 31.45 16.12
N MET A 188 8.27 32.04 16.90
CA MET A 188 8.25 33.45 17.22
C MET A 188 9.08 34.21 16.19
N MET A 189 8.50 35.24 15.60
CA MET A 189 9.19 36.13 14.67
C MET A 189 9.13 37.56 15.19
N ASN A 190 10.29 38.08 15.59
CA ASN A 190 10.44 39.45 16.05
C ASN A 190 10.81 40.31 14.84
N LEU A 191 9.99 41.32 14.57
CA LEU A 191 10.10 42.23 13.46
C LEU A 191 10.47 43.63 13.98
N TYR A 192 11.38 44.30 13.28
CA TYR A 192 11.85 45.63 13.60
C TYR A 192 11.54 46.60 12.47
N ASN A 193 11.10 47.80 12.85
CA ASN A 193 10.80 48.92 11.97
C ASN A 193 9.92 48.50 10.78
N GLY A 194 8.62 48.38 11.04
CA GLY A 194 7.68 47.88 10.04
C GLY A 194 6.32 48.55 10.08
N GLN A 195 5.47 48.13 9.15
CA GLN A 195 4.12 48.62 8.98
C GLN A 195 3.20 47.42 8.71
N ARG A 196 2.08 47.37 9.44
CA ARG A 196 1.00 46.42 9.21
C ARG A 196 -0.14 47.12 8.50
N TYR A 197 -0.62 46.50 7.44
CA TYR A 197 -1.78 46.89 6.65
C TYR A 197 -2.91 45.92 6.94
N ASP A 198 -4.08 46.45 7.24
CA ASP A 198 -5.28 45.69 7.60
C ASP A 198 -6.47 46.27 6.83
N GLU A 199 -6.93 45.56 5.81
CA GLU A 199 -8.07 45.95 4.99
C GLU A 199 -9.37 45.49 5.67
N VAL A 200 -10.26 46.44 5.94
CA VAL A 200 -11.51 46.16 6.65
C VAL A 200 -12.55 45.68 5.64
N SER A 201 -13.09 44.48 5.85
CA SER A 201 -14.14 43.92 5.00
C SER A 201 -15.43 44.74 5.11
N GLU A 202 -15.92 45.25 3.97
CA GLU A 202 -17.20 45.94 3.86
C GLU A 202 -18.32 44.90 3.61
N GLU A 203 -18.90 44.38 4.70
CA GLU A 203 -20.03 43.44 4.64
C GLU A 203 -21.32 44.13 4.18
N GLY A 204 -22.06 43.49 3.25
CA GLY A 204 -23.34 44.01 2.74
C GLY A 204 -23.26 45.08 1.64
N VAL A 205 -22.05 45.49 1.24
CA VAL A 205 -21.83 46.45 0.15
C VAL A 205 -21.67 45.71 -1.18
N ARG A 206 -22.35 46.16 -2.24
CA ARG A 206 -22.19 45.58 -3.59
C ARG A 206 -20.76 45.79 -4.09
N ASN A 207 -20.22 44.83 -4.86
CA ASN A 207 -18.83 44.86 -5.30
C ASN A 207 -18.44 46.12 -6.10
N ASP A 208 -19.38 46.74 -6.81
CA ASP A 208 -19.21 47.99 -7.57
C ASP A 208 -19.09 49.25 -6.70
N GLU A 209 -19.44 49.16 -5.42
CA GLU A 209 -19.45 50.28 -4.46
C GLU A 209 -18.38 50.16 -3.36
N LYS A 210 -17.57 49.09 -3.38
CA LYS A 210 -16.51 48.86 -2.37
C LYS A 210 -15.42 49.94 -2.46
N LYS A 211 -15.08 50.50 -1.30
CA LYS A 211 -14.07 51.57 -1.14
C LYS A 211 -12.75 51.05 -0.55
N PHE A 212 -12.71 49.80 -0.08
CA PHE A 212 -11.52 49.13 0.46
C PHE A 212 -10.81 49.97 1.55
N PRO A 213 -11.52 50.36 2.62
CA PRO A 213 -10.90 51.08 3.72
C PRO A 213 -9.81 50.22 4.36
N PHE A 214 -8.65 50.82 4.63
CA PHE A 214 -7.53 50.14 5.26
C PHE A 214 -7.04 50.88 6.50
N ARG A 215 -6.60 50.14 7.50
CA ARG A 215 -5.82 50.62 8.64
C ARG A 215 -4.34 50.36 8.40
N ARG A 216 -3.50 51.32 8.81
CA ARG A 216 -2.04 51.19 8.77
C ARG A 216 -1.44 51.45 10.14
N ASP A 217 -0.84 50.42 10.70
CA ASP A 217 -0.20 50.46 12.02
C ASP A 217 1.33 50.46 11.83
N LYS A 218 2.01 51.50 12.31
CA LYS A 218 3.49 51.58 12.29
C LYS A 218 4.04 51.09 13.62
N PHE A 219 5.08 50.26 13.58
CA PHE A 219 5.70 49.70 14.78
C PHE A 219 7.23 49.77 14.72
N ILE A 220 7.84 49.98 15.89
CA ILE A 220 9.30 49.89 16.07
C ILE A 220 9.69 48.43 16.28
N GLU A 221 8.92 47.70 17.09
CA GLU A 221 9.08 46.27 17.33
C GLU A 221 7.70 45.61 17.34
N GLN A 222 7.57 44.45 16.68
CA GLN A 222 6.38 43.62 16.71
C GLN A 222 6.79 42.15 16.71
N SER A 223 6.23 41.37 17.64
CA SER A 223 6.40 39.92 17.66
C SER A 223 5.15 39.23 17.12
N ILE A 224 5.34 38.34 16.15
CA ILE A 224 4.28 37.48 15.62
C ILE A 224 4.58 36.05 16.09
N LEU A 225 3.58 35.42 16.69
CA LEU A 225 3.64 34.02 17.08
C LEU A 225 2.88 33.19 16.05
N PHE A 226 3.59 32.33 15.33
CA PHE A 226 2.99 31.34 14.45
C PHE A 226 2.82 30.05 15.22
N GLU A 227 1.59 29.56 15.33
CA GLU A 227 1.31 28.22 15.80
C GLU A 227 1.71 27.22 14.71
N LEU A 228 2.62 26.31 15.06
CA LEU A 228 3.12 25.29 14.17
C LEU A 228 2.35 23.99 14.45
N GLU A 229 1.25 23.80 13.75
CA GLU A 229 0.57 22.49 13.77
C GLU A 229 1.47 21.43 13.12
N GLY A 230 1.77 20.35 13.83
CA GLY A 230 2.54 19.21 13.30
C GLY A 230 4.06 19.33 13.40
N VAL A 231 4.58 20.08 14.39
CA VAL A 231 6.01 20.09 14.73
C VAL A 231 6.27 19.19 15.94
N GLY A 232 7.20 18.25 15.78
CA GLY A 232 7.47 17.14 16.69
C GLY A 232 6.72 15.85 16.32
N LEU A 233 7.32 14.70 16.63
CA LEU A 233 6.70 13.38 16.42
C LEU A 233 5.55 13.19 17.43
N GLN A 234 4.31 13.24 16.95
CA GLN A 234 3.17 12.80 17.73
C GLN A 234 2.95 11.31 17.48
N ARG A 235 2.88 10.52 18.54
CA ARG A 235 2.59 9.08 18.43
C ARG A 235 1.11 8.90 18.13
N THR A 236 0.80 8.46 16.91
CA THR A 236 -0.58 8.11 16.56
C THR A 236 -1.04 6.90 17.36
N ASP A 237 -2.31 6.93 17.79
CA ASP A 237 -2.93 5.79 18.46
C ASP A 237 -2.91 4.55 17.55
N GLU A 238 -2.30 3.48 18.06
CA GLU A 238 -2.15 2.21 17.36
C GLU A 238 -3.50 1.55 17.04
N ASP A 239 -4.53 1.81 17.86
CA ASP A 239 -5.86 1.25 17.67
C ASP A 239 -6.51 1.72 16.36
N LEU A 240 -6.08 2.85 15.79
CA LEU A 240 -6.57 3.33 14.48
C LEU A 240 -6.20 2.40 13.33
N PHE A 241 -5.14 1.62 13.46
CA PHE A 241 -4.66 0.75 12.38
C PHE A 241 -4.92 -0.73 12.64
N LYS A 242 -5.18 -1.11 13.89
CA LYS A 242 -5.25 -2.50 14.37
C LYS A 242 -6.20 -3.41 13.58
N ASP A 243 -7.31 -2.87 13.09
CA ASP A 243 -8.32 -3.63 12.34
C ASP A 243 -7.92 -3.86 10.88
N HIS A 244 -6.84 -3.25 10.41
CA HIS A 244 -6.36 -3.43 9.04
C HIS A 244 -5.84 -4.85 8.81
N TYR A 245 -6.22 -5.46 7.69
CA TYR A 245 -5.96 -6.88 7.37
C TYR A 245 -4.49 -7.35 7.51
N GLU A 246 -3.51 -6.47 7.32
CA GLU A 246 -2.07 -6.78 7.47
C GLU A 246 -1.60 -6.89 8.94
N MET A 247 -2.41 -6.40 9.89
CA MET A 247 -2.13 -6.34 11.33
C MET A 247 -2.78 -7.47 12.10
N LEU A 248 -3.54 -8.32 11.41
CA LEU A 248 -4.26 -9.43 12.00
C LEU A 248 -3.47 -10.74 11.87
N ASN A 249 -3.60 -11.58 12.89
CA ASN A 249 -3.17 -12.98 12.84
C ASN A 249 -4.25 -13.86 12.16
N VAL A 250 -3.94 -15.12 11.89
CA VAL A 250 -4.85 -16.07 11.23
C VAL A 250 -6.20 -16.20 11.95
N GLN A 251 -6.22 -16.26 13.28
CA GLN A 251 -7.46 -16.42 14.04
C GLN A 251 -8.33 -15.16 13.96
N GLN A 252 -7.72 -13.99 14.12
CA GLN A 252 -8.39 -12.71 13.98
C GLN A 252 -8.91 -12.51 12.55
N LEU A 253 -8.13 -12.87 11.54
CA LEU A 253 -8.55 -12.82 10.14
C LEU A 253 -9.81 -13.68 9.92
N THR A 254 -9.84 -14.92 10.40
CA THR A 254 -11.01 -15.79 10.24
C THR A 254 -12.26 -15.15 10.85
N VAL A 255 -12.19 -14.64 12.08
CA VAL A 255 -13.33 -13.98 12.74
C VAL A 255 -13.78 -12.73 11.97
N THR A 256 -12.83 -11.92 11.50
CA THR A 256 -13.14 -10.71 10.71
C THR A 256 -13.76 -11.07 9.36
N ILE A 257 -13.27 -12.10 8.68
CA ILE A 257 -13.82 -12.60 7.41
C ILE A 257 -15.27 -13.06 7.60
N ASP A 258 -15.55 -13.84 8.65
CA ASP A 258 -16.90 -14.33 8.95
C ASP A 258 -17.85 -13.17 9.24
N SER A 259 -17.43 -12.21 10.06
CA SER A 259 -18.20 -11.00 10.37
C SER A 259 -18.49 -10.15 9.12
N LEU A 260 -17.48 -9.97 8.24
CA LEU A 260 -17.64 -9.24 6.99
C LEU A 260 -18.62 -9.94 6.05
N ASN A 261 -18.52 -11.27 5.91
CA ASN A 261 -19.45 -12.06 5.09
C ASN A 261 -20.89 -11.97 5.61
N GLN A 262 -21.08 -12.09 6.93
CA GLN A 262 -22.39 -11.91 7.55
C GLN A 262 -22.95 -10.49 7.31
N SER A 263 -22.10 -9.47 7.34
CA SER A 263 -22.50 -8.09 7.05
C SER A 263 -22.99 -7.92 5.60
N ILE A 264 -22.34 -8.61 4.65
CA ILE A 264 -22.73 -8.60 3.23
C ILE A 264 -24.07 -9.31 3.03
N GLU A 265 -24.26 -10.47 3.63
CA GLU A 265 -25.51 -11.24 3.55
C GLU A 265 -26.69 -10.47 4.13
N LYS A 266 -26.50 -9.85 5.30
CA LYS A 266 -27.50 -8.97 5.91
C LYS A 266 -27.84 -7.80 4.98
N LYS A 267 -26.83 -7.15 4.40
CA LYS A 267 -27.03 -6.01 3.47
C LYS A 267 -27.81 -6.43 2.22
N GLN A 268 -27.53 -7.60 1.67
CA GLN A 268 -28.26 -8.17 0.53
C GLN A 268 -29.73 -8.47 0.89
N THR A 269 -29.96 -9.03 2.07
CA THR A 269 -31.31 -9.31 2.58
C THR A 269 -32.10 -8.01 2.79
N ASP A 270 -31.51 -7.03 3.47
CA ASP A 270 -32.11 -5.72 3.71
C ASP A 270 -32.42 -5.00 2.40
N PHE A 271 -31.52 -5.09 1.41
CA PHE A 271 -31.75 -4.56 0.08
C PHE A 271 -32.92 -5.24 -0.62
N GLY A 272 -33.02 -6.58 -0.58
CA GLY A 272 -34.14 -7.33 -1.15
C GLY A 272 -35.49 -6.92 -0.53
N VAL A 273 -35.54 -6.82 0.81
CA VAL A 273 -36.72 -6.36 1.55
C VAL A 273 -37.09 -4.93 1.17
N THR A 274 -36.10 -4.04 1.08
CA THR A 274 -36.31 -2.63 0.72
C THR A 274 -36.82 -2.51 -0.72
N MET A 275 -36.22 -3.24 -1.67
CA MET A 275 -36.66 -3.25 -3.07
C MET A 275 -38.09 -3.75 -3.22
N TYR A 276 -38.46 -4.80 -2.48
CA TYR A 276 -39.83 -5.32 -2.48
C TYR A 276 -40.83 -4.30 -1.91
N LYS A 277 -40.52 -3.70 -0.75
CA LYS A 277 -41.43 -2.80 0.00
C LYS A 277 -41.54 -1.38 -0.56
N SER A 278 -40.52 -0.88 -1.25
CA SER A 278 -40.46 0.53 -1.67
C SER A 278 -40.49 0.72 -3.19
N ASN A 279 -39.97 -0.24 -3.96
CA ASN A 279 -39.80 -0.08 -5.41
C ASN A 279 -40.78 -0.90 -6.26
N TYR A 280 -41.17 -2.11 -5.83
CA TYR A 280 -42.13 -2.94 -6.59
C TYR A 280 -43.58 -2.69 -6.18
N PHE A 281 -43.86 -2.68 -4.88
CA PHE A 281 -45.17 -2.33 -4.34
C PHE A 281 -44.98 -1.09 -3.51
N LYS A 282 -45.13 0.09 -4.13
CA LYS A 282 -45.21 1.33 -3.37
C LYS A 282 -46.27 1.11 -2.30
N ARG A 283 -45.95 1.35 -1.02
CA ARG A 283 -46.91 1.34 0.08
C ARG A 283 -48.23 1.94 -0.44
N GLU A 284 -49.31 1.16 -0.38
CA GLU A 284 -50.64 1.76 -0.33
C GLU A 284 -50.54 2.89 0.68
N ASP A 285 -50.86 4.12 0.26
CA ASP A 285 -50.85 5.25 1.19
C ASP A 285 -51.70 4.82 2.39
N PRO A 286 -51.16 4.74 3.61
CA PRO A 286 -51.91 4.21 4.76
C PRO A 286 -53.14 5.04 5.11
N ARG A 287 -53.31 6.22 4.49
CA ARG A 287 -54.52 7.05 4.54
C ARG A 287 -55.62 6.58 3.58
N ILE A 288 -55.27 5.79 2.56
CA ILE A 288 -56.21 5.11 1.68
C ILE A 288 -56.62 3.81 2.40
N LYS A 289 -57.82 3.79 2.98
CA LYS A 289 -58.41 2.55 3.49
C LYS A 289 -58.57 1.60 2.32
N SER A 290 -57.95 0.43 2.39
CA SER A 290 -58.14 -0.66 1.42
C SER A 290 -59.64 -0.98 1.38
N ASP A 291 -60.30 -0.65 0.26
CA ASP A 291 -61.71 -0.96 0.02
C ASP A 291 -61.86 -2.49 -0.05
N THR A 292 -62.91 -3.05 0.55
CA THR A 292 -63.18 -4.49 0.61
C THR A 292 -63.40 -5.10 -0.78
N VAL A 293 -63.65 -4.26 -1.79
CA VAL A 293 -63.82 -4.66 -3.19
C VAL A 293 -62.46 -4.63 -3.90
N LYS A 294 -61.85 -5.81 -4.13
CA LYS A 294 -60.71 -5.97 -5.04
C LYS A 294 -61.15 -5.79 -6.51
N ASN A 295 -61.43 -4.55 -6.91
CA ASN A 295 -61.63 -4.26 -8.33
C ASN A 295 -60.29 -4.37 -9.06
N THR A 296 -60.18 -5.36 -9.94
CA THR A 296 -59.02 -5.55 -10.82
C THR A 296 -59.16 -4.59 -11.99
N TYR A 297 -58.72 -3.35 -11.83
CA TYR A 297 -58.70 -2.40 -12.93
C TYR A 297 -57.57 -2.75 -13.91
N ASN A 298 -57.87 -2.73 -15.21
CA ASN A 298 -56.84 -2.81 -16.24
C ASN A 298 -56.07 -1.47 -16.27
N LEU A 299 -54.80 -1.48 -15.85
CA LEU A 299 -53.95 -0.29 -15.74
C LEU A 299 -53.85 0.49 -17.05
N ASP A 300 -53.84 -0.20 -18.19
CA ASP A 300 -53.71 0.44 -19.50
C ASP A 300 -54.95 1.25 -19.85
N SER A 301 -56.14 0.72 -19.53
CA SER A 301 -57.40 1.44 -19.71
C SER A 301 -57.47 2.69 -18.83
N LEU A 302 -56.94 2.61 -17.61
CA LEU A 302 -56.93 3.73 -16.65
C LEU A 302 -55.96 4.82 -17.09
N LEU A 303 -54.78 4.45 -17.59
CA LEU A 303 -53.81 5.38 -18.17
C LEU A 303 -54.34 6.08 -19.43
N LEU A 304 -55.07 5.34 -20.28
CA LEU A 304 -55.68 5.87 -21.49
C LEU A 304 -56.85 6.82 -21.20
N SER A 305 -57.54 6.65 -20.07
CA SER A 305 -58.61 7.56 -19.61
C SER A 305 -58.10 8.93 -19.14
N LEU A 306 -56.80 9.07 -18.87
CA LEU A 306 -56.19 10.33 -18.42
C LEU A 306 -55.99 11.31 -19.59
N ASN A 307 -56.11 12.61 -19.28
CA ASN A 307 -55.77 13.70 -20.19
C ASN A 307 -54.26 13.68 -20.54
N LYS A 308 -53.88 14.26 -21.68
CA LYS A 308 -52.50 14.31 -22.20
C LYS A 308 -51.51 14.90 -21.19
N ALA A 309 -51.90 15.95 -20.47
CA ALA A 309 -51.06 16.59 -19.46
C ALA A 309 -50.82 15.67 -18.24
N ASP A 310 -51.87 15.01 -17.75
CA ASP A 310 -51.77 14.07 -16.62
C ASP A 310 -50.97 12.83 -17.00
N ARG A 311 -51.15 12.33 -18.22
CA ARG A 311 -50.37 11.20 -18.75
C ARG A 311 -48.88 11.53 -18.82
N ALA A 312 -48.52 12.73 -19.30
CA ALA A 312 -47.14 13.18 -19.32
C ALA A 312 -46.53 13.27 -17.90
N LYS A 313 -47.31 13.73 -16.91
CA LYS A 313 -46.90 13.78 -15.49
C LYS A 313 -46.70 12.40 -14.88
N VAL A 314 -47.57 11.43 -15.21
CA VAL A 314 -47.41 10.03 -14.77
C VAL A 314 -46.14 9.44 -15.37
N TYR A 315 -45.88 9.64 -16.67
CA TYR A 315 -44.65 9.17 -17.31
C TYR A 315 -43.40 9.82 -16.73
N SER A 316 -43.42 11.13 -16.45
CA SER A 316 -42.26 11.80 -15.83
C SER A 316 -41.99 11.26 -14.43
N LEU A 317 -43.03 11.08 -13.60
CA LEU A 317 -42.90 10.51 -12.26
C LEU A 317 -42.40 9.07 -12.30
N ALA A 318 -42.88 8.26 -13.24
CA ALA A 318 -42.40 6.90 -13.46
C ALA A 318 -40.91 6.91 -13.89
N ALA A 319 -40.52 7.80 -14.79
CA ALA A 319 -39.13 7.94 -15.22
C ALA A 319 -38.21 8.39 -14.07
N ASP A 320 -38.64 9.35 -13.26
CA ASP A 320 -37.92 9.79 -12.05
C ASP A 320 -37.75 8.64 -11.06
N PHE A 321 -38.80 7.85 -10.84
CA PHE A 321 -38.76 6.69 -9.97
C PHE A 321 -37.79 5.64 -10.49
N ILE A 322 -37.86 5.27 -11.77
CA ILE A 322 -36.92 4.33 -12.40
C ILE A 322 -35.47 4.82 -12.27
N ARG A 323 -35.23 6.11 -12.50
CA ARG A 323 -33.90 6.72 -12.32
C ARG A 323 -33.42 6.61 -10.86
N GLY A 324 -34.29 6.91 -9.91
CA GLY A 324 -34.01 6.78 -8.47
C GLY A 324 -33.70 5.34 -8.06
N SER A 325 -34.54 4.38 -8.47
CA SER A 325 -34.31 2.95 -8.18
C SER A 325 -33.02 2.45 -8.84
N LYS A 326 -32.73 2.84 -10.09
CA LYS A 326 -31.47 2.48 -10.77
C LYS A 326 -30.26 3.04 -10.03
N SER A 327 -30.31 4.30 -9.60
CA SER A 327 -29.24 4.92 -8.82
C SER A 327 -29.03 4.16 -7.50
N TYR A 328 -30.11 3.87 -6.76
CA TYR A 328 -30.05 3.10 -5.52
C TYR A 328 -29.44 1.70 -5.72
N VAL A 329 -29.90 0.95 -6.73
CA VAL A 329 -29.36 -0.38 -7.06
C VAL A 329 -27.88 -0.30 -7.41
N THR A 330 -27.46 0.74 -8.14
CA THR A 330 -26.06 0.94 -8.52
C THR A 330 -25.20 1.23 -7.29
N THR A 331 -25.65 2.13 -6.40
CA THR A 331 -24.95 2.44 -5.15
C THR A 331 -24.80 1.20 -4.26
N ILE A 332 -25.86 0.40 -4.11
CA ILE A 332 -25.80 -0.83 -3.31
C ILE A 332 -24.89 -1.88 -3.95
N ARG A 333 -24.91 -1.99 -5.30
CA ARG A 333 -23.99 -2.87 -6.02
C ARG A 333 -22.53 -2.49 -5.78
N GLU A 334 -22.19 -1.21 -5.87
CA GLU A 334 -20.83 -0.73 -5.60
C GLU A 334 -20.43 -0.93 -4.12
N ASP A 335 -21.32 -0.66 -3.15
CA ASP A 335 -21.06 -0.93 -1.72
C ASP A 335 -20.79 -2.43 -1.46
N ILE A 336 -21.61 -3.33 -2.02
CA ILE A 336 -21.38 -4.78 -1.90
C ILE A 336 -20.07 -5.19 -2.58
N LYS A 337 -19.76 -4.63 -3.74
CA LYS A 337 -18.50 -4.90 -4.45
C LYS A 337 -17.30 -4.47 -3.62
N SER A 338 -17.29 -3.24 -3.09
CA SER A 338 -16.23 -2.75 -2.21
C SER A 338 -16.08 -3.64 -0.97
N ARG A 339 -17.18 -4.04 -0.32
CA ARG A 339 -17.14 -4.96 0.84
C ARG A 339 -16.55 -6.32 0.47
N ARG A 340 -16.89 -6.86 -0.71
CA ARG A 340 -16.32 -8.11 -1.20
C ARG A 340 -14.82 -7.97 -1.48
N GLU A 341 -14.37 -6.86 -2.05
CA GLU A 341 -12.93 -6.58 -2.22
C GLU A 341 -12.22 -6.54 -0.87
N TRP A 342 -12.84 -5.98 0.17
CA TRP A 342 -12.32 -6.01 1.54
C TRP A 342 -12.20 -7.44 2.07
N VAL A 343 -13.22 -8.29 1.90
CA VAL A 343 -13.14 -9.73 2.26
C VAL A 343 -11.98 -10.40 1.52
N SER A 344 -11.88 -10.18 0.20
CA SER A 344 -10.79 -10.76 -0.60
C SER A 344 -9.40 -10.32 -0.13
N ARG A 345 -9.22 -9.10 0.37
CA ARG A 345 -7.94 -8.66 0.97
C ARG A 345 -7.61 -9.42 2.26
N HIS A 346 -8.60 -9.70 3.11
CA HIS A 346 -8.42 -10.49 4.33
C HIS A 346 -8.08 -11.95 4.00
N ASP A 347 -8.80 -12.56 3.06
CA ASP A 347 -8.52 -13.91 2.58
C ASP A 347 -7.11 -14.02 1.96
N VAL A 348 -6.69 -12.99 1.21
CA VAL A 348 -5.35 -12.92 0.61
C VAL A 348 -4.28 -12.95 1.68
N GLU A 349 -4.37 -12.12 2.73
CA GLU A 349 -3.38 -12.13 3.81
C GLU A 349 -3.43 -13.43 4.62
N TRP A 350 -4.61 -14.01 4.80
CA TRP A 350 -4.76 -15.31 5.45
C TRP A 350 -3.93 -16.37 4.71
N HIS A 351 -4.12 -16.49 3.40
CA HIS A 351 -3.35 -17.43 2.59
C HIS A 351 -1.87 -17.08 2.50
N ARG A 352 -1.53 -15.78 2.43
CA ARG A 352 -0.14 -15.32 2.34
C ARG A 352 0.74 -15.87 3.46
N LYS A 353 0.21 -15.91 4.69
CA LYS A 353 0.94 -16.44 5.86
C LYS A 353 1.36 -17.90 5.67
N PHE A 354 0.55 -18.70 4.99
CA PHE A 354 0.87 -20.10 4.66
C PHE A 354 1.75 -20.22 3.42
N THR A 355 1.46 -19.47 2.36
CA THR A 355 2.19 -19.58 1.09
C THR A 355 3.64 -19.11 1.22
N LEU A 356 3.93 -18.11 2.05
CA LEU A 356 5.31 -17.67 2.34
C LEU A 356 6.16 -18.78 2.97
N SER A 357 5.59 -19.50 3.94
CA SER A 357 6.26 -20.63 4.57
C SER A 357 6.42 -21.79 3.61
N PHE A 358 5.37 -22.14 2.86
CA PHE A 358 5.44 -23.20 1.87
C PHE A 358 6.44 -22.89 0.74
N ALA A 359 6.57 -21.62 0.34
CA ALA A 359 7.53 -21.18 -0.66
C ALA A 359 8.99 -21.46 -0.23
N CYS A 360 9.30 -21.44 1.07
CA CYS A 360 10.61 -21.82 1.58
C CYS A 360 10.97 -23.27 1.19
N LEU A 361 10.01 -24.19 1.29
CA LEU A 361 10.19 -25.59 0.91
C LEU A 361 10.31 -25.74 -0.62
N VAL A 362 9.39 -25.12 -1.36
CA VAL A 362 9.37 -25.19 -2.84
C VAL A 362 10.69 -24.69 -3.42
N LEU A 363 11.16 -23.53 -2.96
CA LEU A 363 12.41 -22.94 -3.45
C LEU A 363 13.65 -23.70 -2.98
N PHE A 364 13.61 -24.35 -1.80
CA PHE A 364 14.67 -25.28 -1.41
C PHE A 364 14.78 -26.46 -2.38
N PHE A 365 13.66 -27.09 -2.72
CA PHE A 365 13.62 -28.23 -3.67
C PHE A 365 13.92 -27.84 -5.11
N ILE A 366 13.90 -26.56 -5.45
CA ILE A 366 14.42 -26.07 -6.73
C ILE A 366 15.93 -25.81 -6.59
N GLY A 367 16.34 -25.15 -5.52
CA GLY A 367 17.70 -24.67 -5.35
C GLY A 367 18.73 -25.77 -5.11
N ALA A 368 18.46 -26.68 -4.18
CA ALA A 368 19.38 -27.76 -3.84
C ALA A 368 19.76 -28.67 -5.02
N PRO A 369 18.81 -29.24 -5.80
CA PRO A 369 19.18 -30.07 -6.96
C PRO A 369 19.86 -29.26 -8.06
N LEU A 370 19.45 -28.01 -8.27
CA LEU A 370 20.02 -27.17 -9.31
C LEU A 370 21.48 -26.77 -8.99
N GLY A 371 21.78 -26.50 -7.71
CA GLY A 371 23.16 -26.34 -7.24
C GLY A 371 24.00 -27.60 -7.44
N ALA A 372 23.45 -28.79 -7.17
CA ALA A 372 24.17 -30.05 -7.37
C ALA A 372 24.42 -30.39 -8.86
N ILE A 373 23.59 -29.88 -9.78
CA ILE A 373 23.72 -30.05 -11.23
C ILE A 373 24.74 -29.07 -11.82
N ILE A 374 24.69 -27.79 -11.41
CA ILE A 374 25.54 -26.73 -11.95
C ILE A 374 26.90 -26.75 -11.26
N ARG A 375 27.76 -27.69 -11.69
CA ARG A 375 29.10 -27.94 -11.11
C ARG A 375 30.20 -27.01 -11.64
N LYS A 376 29.93 -26.22 -12.68
CA LYS A 376 30.92 -25.37 -13.38
C LYS A 376 30.35 -23.97 -13.65
N GLY A 377 31.09 -22.93 -13.32
CA GLY A 377 30.71 -21.53 -13.59
C GLY A 377 31.04 -20.50 -12.49
N GLY A 378 31.77 -20.91 -11.43
CA GLY A 378 32.06 -20.07 -10.27
C GLY A 378 30.78 -19.64 -9.51
N ILE A 379 30.94 -18.71 -8.56
CA ILE A 379 29.83 -18.21 -7.72
C ILE A 379 28.72 -17.54 -8.56
N GLY A 380 29.03 -17.02 -9.76
CA GLY A 380 28.11 -16.22 -10.56
C GLY A 380 26.95 -16.98 -11.23
N MET A 381 27.24 -18.11 -11.89
CA MET A 381 26.20 -18.84 -12.65
C MET A 381 25.04 -19.37 -11.78
N PRO A 382 25.30 -20.01 -10.62
CA PRO A 382 24.23 -20.47 -9.74
C PRO A 382 23.37 -19.31 -9.21
N VAL A 383 23.98 -18.16 -8.93
CA VAL A 383 23.26 -16.95 -8.48
C VAL A 383 22.33 -16.43 -9.56
N VAL A 384 22.77 -16.32 -10.82
CA VAL A 384 21.90 -15.84 -11.91
C VAL A 384 20.68 -16.73 -12.10
N VAL A 385 20.87 -18.06 -12.06
CA VAL A 385 19.74 -18.99 -12.19
C VAL A 385 18.78 -18.88 -11.00
N SER A 386 19.31 -18.70 -9.78
CA SER A 386 18.47 -18.46 -8.59
C SER A 386 17.60 -17.20 -8.73
N ILE A 387 18.16 -16.13 -9.29
CA ILE A 387 17.44 -14.87 -9.51
C ILE A 387 16.31 -15.09 -10.51
N ILE A 388 16.53 -15.84 -11.60
CA ILE A 388 15.47 -16.15 -12.57
C ILE A 388 14.31 -16.89 -11.91
N PHE A 389 14.59 -17.97 -11.16
CA PHE A 389 13.52 -18.72 -10.48
C PHE A 389 12.80 -17.88 -9.42
N PHE A 390 13.54 -17.03 -8.70
CA PHE A 390 12.94 -16.11 -7.75
C PHE A 390 12.04 -15.06 -8.44
N ILE A 391 12.48 -14.49 -9.56
CA ILE A 391 11.66 -13.56 -10.35
C ILE A 391 10.40 -14.25 -10.85
N VAL A 392 10.49 -15.47 -11.37
CA VAL A 392 9.31 -16.24 -11.82
C VAL A 392 8.36 -16.49 -10.66
N TYR A 393 8.87 -16.93 -9.50
CA TYR A 393 8.07 -17.08 -8.28
C TYR A 393 7.37 -15.78 -7.89
N TYR A 394 8.12 -14.67 -7.84
CA TYR A 394 7.63 -13.37 -7.38
C TYR A 394 6.58 -12.80 -8.33
N LEU A 395 6.81 -12.88 -9.65
CA LEU A 395 5.84 -12.44 -10.66
C LEU A 395 4.55 -13.25 -10.61
N LEU A 396 4.63 -14.58 -10.54
CA LEU A 396 3.44 -15.43 -10.42
C LEU A 396 2.67 -15.13 -9.13
N SER A 397 3.37 -14.89 -8.01
CA SER A 397 2.74 -14.52 -6.75
C SER A 397 2.02 -13.18 -6.84
N ILE A 398 2.64 -12.15 -7.43
CA ILE A 398 2.00 -10.84 -7.60
C ILE A 398 0.79 -10.94 -8.52
N MET A 399 0.90 -11.67 -9.62
CA MET A 399 -0.22 -11.86 -10.55
C MET A 399 -1.39 -12.58 -9.87
N GLY A 400 -1.12 -13.66 -9.15
CA GLY A 400 -2.12 -14.42 -8.41
C GLY A 400 -2.82 -13.60 -7.33
N GLU A 401 -2.05 -12.78 -6.59
CA GLU A 401 -2.59 -11.84 -5.60
C GLU A 401 -3.47 -10.77 -6.27
N LYS A 402 -3.02 -10.19 -7.39
CA LYS A 402 -3.77 -9.15 -8.10
C LYS A 402 -5.10 -9.69 -8.64
N PHE A 403 -5.08 -10.86 -9.29
CA PHE A 403 -6.32 -11.49 -9.78
C PHE A 403 -7.28 -11.88 -8.66
N SER A 404 -6.75 -12.26 -7.49
CA SER A 404 -7.58 -12.54 -6.30
C SER A 404 -8.23 -11.27 -5.75
N ARG A 405 -7.47 -10.17 -5.67
CA ARG A 405 -7.97 -8.87 -5.17
C ARG A 405 -9.01 -8.24 -6.10
N GLU A 406 -8.87 -8.43 -7.40
CA GLU A 406 -9.82 -7.96 -8.40
C GLU A 406 -11.05 -8.88 -8.54
N GLY A 407 -11.07 -10.03 -7.84
CA GLY A 407 -12.17 -11.00 -7.88
C GLY A 407 -12.28 -11.75 -9.20
N VAL A 408 -11.22 -11.79 -10.00
CA VAL A 408 -11.16 -12.54 -11.28
C VAL A 408 -11.08 -14.04 -11.03
N ILE A 409 -10.30 -14.44 -10.03
CA ILE A 409 -10.16 -15.83 -9.59
C ILE A 409 -10.44 -15.93 -8.09
N PRO A 410 -10.97 -17.06 -7.59
CA PRO A 410 -11.08 -17.30 -6.17
C PRO A 410 -9.71 -17.19 -5.48
N VAL A 411 -9.70 -16.61 -4.28
CA VAL A 411 -8.47 -16.23 -3.57
C VAL A 411 -7.53 -17.42 -3.35
N TYR A 412 -8.09 -18.59 -3.01
CA TYR A 412 -7.33 -19.83 -2.86
C TYR A 412 -6.49 -20.17 -4.10
N TYR A 413 -7.07 -20.09 -5.30
CA TYR A 413 -6.33 -20.43 -6.53
C TYR A 413 -5.24 -19.40 -6.85
N GLY A 414 -5.53 -18.12 -6.64
CA GLY A 414 -4.57 -17.06 -6.95
C GLY A 414 -3.38 -17.06 -6.02
N MET A 415 -3.59 -17.20 -4.71
CA MET A 415 -2.49 -17.17 -3.74
C MET A 415 -1.56 -18.38 -3.84
N TRP A 416 -2.10 -19.55 -4.18
CA TRP A 416 -1.31 -20.78 -4.35
C TRP A 416 -0.75 -20.97 -5.76
N LEU A 417 -1.03 -20.05 -6.69
CA LEU A 417 -0.65 -20.16 -8.10
C LEU A 417 0.86 -20.40 -8.27
N SER A 418 1.70 -19.60 -7.61
CA SER A 418 3.15 -19.73 -7.72
C SER A 418 3.65 -21.07 -7.19
N SER A 419 3.13 -21.52 -6.05
CA SER A 419 3.47 -22.80 -5.45
C SER A 419 3.02 -24.00 -6.28
N VAL A 420 1.80 -23.97 -6.81
CA VAL A 420 1.25 -25.04 -7.67
C VAL A 420 2.05 -25.16 -8.97
N VAL A 421 2.47 -24.03 -9.55
CA VAL A 421 3.31 -24.04 -10.75
C VAL A 421 4.71 -24.54 -10.45
N LEU A 422 5.36 -24.06 -9.39
CA LEU A 422 6.79 -24.35 -9.13
C LEU A 422 7.04 -25.68 -8.42
N PHE A 423 6.09 -26.19 -7.63
CA PHE A 423 6.26 -27.43 -6.87
C PHE A 423 6.54 -28.65 -7.78
N PRO A 424 5.78 -28.89 -8.87
CA PRO A 424 6.10 -29.97 -9.82
C PRO A 424 7.50 -29.82 -10.43
N PHE A 425 7.93 -28.59 -10.74
CA PHE A 425 9.29 -28.34 -11.23
C PHE A 425 10.36 -28.67 -10.18
N GLY A 426 10.15 -28.28 -8.93
CA GLY A 426 11.05 -28.64 -7.82
C GLY A 426 11.16 -30.15 -7.62
N VAL A 427 10.04 -30.86 -7.66
CA VAL A 427 10.00 -32.34 -7.57
C VAL A 427 10.73 -32.97 -8.77
N PHE A 428 10.45 -32.48 -9.99
CA PHE A 428 11.11 -32.97 -11.20
C PHE A 428 12.63 -32.77 -11.16
N LEU A 429 13.10 -31.58 -10.77
CA LEU A 429 14.52 -31.28 -10.64
C LEU A 429 15.19 -32.14 -9.57
N THR A 430 14.52 -32.35 -8.43
CA THR A 430 15.00 -33.21 -7.36
C THR A 430 15.15 -34.67 -7.84
N TYR A 431 14.13 -35.18 -8.55
CA TYR A 431 14.17 -36.53 -9.13
C TYR A 431 15.30 -36.67 -10.18
N LYS A 432 15.48 -35.68 -11.04
CA LYS A 432 16.54 -35.68 -12.05
C LYS A 432 17.94 -35.62 -11.44
N ALA A 433 18.15 -34.77 -10.43
CA ALA A 433 19.42 -34.70 -9.72
C ALA A 433 19.75 -36.00 -8.98
N ALA A 434 18.73 -36.70 -8.46
CA ALA A 434 18.88 -37.99 -7.79
C ALA A 434 19.22 -39.14 -8.76
N THR A 435 18.77 -39.08 -10.02
CA THR A 435 18.96 -40.14 -11.03
C THR A 435 20.18 -39.92 -11.94
N ASP A 436 21.00 -38.89 -11.68
CA ASP A 436 22.20 -38.50 -12.48
C ASP A 436 21.94 -38.52 -14.01
N SER A 437 20.72 -38.20 -14.42
CA SER A 437 20.34 -38.33 -15.83
C SER A 437 20.99 -37.21 -16.65
N ALA A 438 21.91 -37.58 -17.54
CA ALA A 438 22.75 -36.72 -18.40
C ALA A 438 22.01 -35.82 -19.41
N ILE A 439 20.68 -35.69 -19.30
CA ILE A 439 19.84 -34.89 -20.21
C ILE A 439 20.03 -33.37 -20.00
N MET A 440 20.69 -32.94 -18.91
CA MET A 440 21.03 -31.54 -18.67
C MET A 440 22.55 -31.30 -18.64
N ASN A 441 23.28 -31.89 -19.59
CA ASN A 441 24.56 -31.32 -19.99
C ASN A 441 24.30 -29.92 -20.59
N THR A 442 25.09 -28.93 -20.18
CA THR A 442 25.05 -27.55 -20.68
C THR A 442 25.10 -27.51 -22.22
N ASP A 443 25.77 -28.49 -22.83
CA ASP A 443 25.86 -28.68 -24.27
C ASP A 443 24.49 -28.96 -24.93
N THR A 444 23.60 -29.71 -24.29
CA THR A 444 22.26 -30.01 -24.81
C THR A 444 21.40 -28.74 -24.89
N TYR A 445 21.52 -27.83 -23.92
CA TYR A 445 20.81 -26.54 -23.95
C TYR A 445 21.39 -25.57 -24.97
N VAL A 446 22.71 -25.54 -25.13
CA VAL A 446 23.36 -24.76 -26.19
C VAL A 446 22.93 -25.28 -27.57
N ILE A 447 22.74 -26.58 -27.74
CA ILE A 447 22.23 -27.19 -28.97
C ILE A 447 20.76 -26.82 -29.22
N ILE A 448 19.90 -26.85 -28.21
CA ILE A 448 18.49 -26.42 -28.33
C ILE A 448 18.41 -24.94 -28.68
N PHE A 449 19.20 -24.09 -28.03
CA PHE A 449 19.24 -22.65 -28.32
C PHE A 449 19.83 -22.35 -29.71
N LYS A 450 20.84 -23.11 -30.15
CA LYS A 450 21.35 -23.06 -31.54
C LYS A 450 20.31 -23.52 -32.54
N LYS A 451 19.55 -24.60 -32.27
CA LYS A 451 18.44 -25.06 -33.11
C LYS A 451 17.32 -24.03 -33.19
N LEU A 452 16.95 -23.41 -32.07
CA LEU A 452 15.92 -22.37 -32.01
C LEU A 452 16.37 -21.11 -32.77
N LYS A 453 17.63 -20.68 -32.60
CA LYS A 453 18.23 -19.56 -33.36
C LYS A 453 18.33 -19.87 -34.86
N TYR A 454 18.63 -21.12 -35.23
CA TYR A 454 18.65 -21.56 -36.62
C TYR A 454 17.23 -21.64 -37.22
N PHE A 455 16.24 -22.04 -36.43
CA PHE A 455 14.82 -22.07 -36.82
C PHE A 455 14.26 -20.65 -36.97
N LEU A 456 14.63 -19.71 -36.10
CA LEU A 456 14.29 -18.29 -36.22
C LEU A 456 15.01 -17.59 -37.38
N LYS A 457 16.21 -18.04 -37.77
CA LYS A 457 16.90 -17.62 -39.00
C LYS A 457 16.33 -18.26 -40.27
N LYS A 458 15.53 -19.31 -40.15
CA LYS A 458 14.76 -19.92 -41.23
C LYS A 458 13.30 -19.46 -41.16
N LYS A 459 13.05 -18.21 -41.55
CA LYS A 459 11.79 -17.87 -42.23
C LYS A 459 12.12 -17.26 -43.59
N PRO A 460 11.26 -17.52 -44.59
CA PRO A 460 11.67 -17.79 -45.96
C PRO A 460 11.78 -16.50 -46.77
N ASN A 461 12.58 -16.56 -47.84
CA ASN A 461 12.45 -15.66 -48.98
C ASN A 461 11.06 -15.80 -49.61
#